data_AF-A0A923ZQ14-F1
#
_entry.id   AF-A0A923ZQ14-F1
#
_cell.length_a   1.000
_cell.length_b   1.000
_cell.length_c   1.000
_cell.angle_alpha   90.00
_cell.angle_beta   90.00
_cell.angle_gamma   90.00
#
_symmetry.space_group_name_H-M   'P 1'
#
loop_
_entity.id
_entity.type
_entity.pdbx_description
1 polymer ?
#
loop_
_entity_poly.entity_id
_entity_poly.type
_entity_poly.pdbx_seq_one_letter_code
_entity_poly.pdbx_strand_id
1 'polypeptide(L)'
;MRLLHAWLLASASAAVLAYSAVPSAPGSMALVGIAAVAIAVIVATRFAVLAVGSRELVIGARARQHRHALGRMPAPQHPRTAGRPRTRAPTQSITVT
;
A
#
# COMPACT_ATOMS: atom_id res chain seq x y z
N MET A 1 -14.50 12.55 2.04
CA MET A 1 -14.40 13.71 1.11
C MET A 1 -14.25 15.04 1.84
N ARG A 2 -15.18 15.48 2.71
CA ARG A 2 -15.11 16.79 3.42
C ARG A 2 -13.78 17.09 4.14
N LEU A 3 -13.23 16.11 4.85
CA LEU A 3 -11.96 16.28 5.59
C LEU A 3 -10.76 16.54 4.65
N LEU A 4 -10.76 15.89 3.47
CA LEU A 4 -9.71 16.01 2.47
C LEU A 4 -9.77 17.38 1.77
N HIS A 5 -10.98 17.87 1.50
CA HIS A 5 -11.19 19.23 0.96
C HIS A 5 -10.79 20.31 1.97
N ALA A 6 -11.12 20.14 3.26
CA ALA A 6 -10.72 21.06 4.31
C ALA A 6 -9.19 21.14 4.45
N TRP A 7 -8.51 19.99 4.39
CA TRP A 7 -7.04 19.92 4.41
C TRP A 7 -6.39 20.59 3.19
N LEU A 8 -6.93 20.36 1.99
CA LEU A 8 -6.45 21.00 0.77
C LEU A 8 -6.61 22.52 0.86
N LEU A 9 -7.77 23.01 1.28
CA LEU A 9 -8.02 24.45 1.45
C LEU A 9 -7.10 25.06 2.50
N ALA A 10 -6.93 24.41 3.66
CA ALA A 10 -6.01 24.87 4.71
C ALA A 10 -4.55 24.96 4.18
N SER A 11 -4.10 23.94 3.45
CA SER A 11 -2.74 23.94 2.87
C SER A 11 -2.55 25.01 1.80
N ALA A 12 -3.55 25.23 0.93
CA ALA A 12 -3.52 26.29 -0.07
C ALA A 12 -3.49 27.68 0.58
N SER A 13 -4.28 27.89 1.62
CA SER A 13 -4.34 29.14 2.38
C SER A 13 -3.01 29.44 3.06
N ALA A 14 -2.40 28.42 3.68
CA ALA A 14 -1.09 28.53 4.30
C ALA A 14 0.02 28.84 3.28
N ALA A 15 -0.04 28.25 2.08
CA ALA A 15 0.92 28.53 1.01
C ALA A 15 0.85 30.00 0.53
N VAL A 16 -0.36 30.55 0.39
CA VAL A 16 -0.57 31.96 0.02
C VAL A 16 -0.03 32.90 1.10
N LEU A 17 -0.31 32.60 2.38
CA LEU A 17 0.21 33.39 3.51
C LEU A 17 1.73 33.30 3.64
N ALA A 18 2.31 32.12 3.38
CA ALA A 18 3.76 31.96 3.37
C ALA A 18 4.39 32.78 2.24
N TYR A 19 3.77 32.81 1.05
CA TYR A 19 4.21 33.62 -0.08
C TYR A 19 4.14 35.12 0.19
N SER A 20 3.08 35.61 0.84
CA SER A 20 2.94 37.04 1.16
C SER A 20 3.95 37.54 2.20
N ALA A 21 4.53 36.64 3.00
CA ALA A 21 5.58 36.96 3.97
C ALA A 21 6.99 37.00 3.35
N VAL A 22 7.14 36.68 2.07
CA VAL A 22 8.44 36.63 1.38
C VAL A 22 8.91 38.06 1.07
N PRO A 23 10.12 38.48 1.53
CA PRO A 23 10.66 39.78 1.19
C PRO A 23 10.79 39.94 -0.33
N SER A 24 10.53 41.13 -0.90
CA SER A 24 10.60 41.39 -2.35
C SER A 24 12.02 41.39 -2.95
N ALA A 25 12.99 40.81 -2.25
CA ALA A 25 14.37 40.69 -2.71
C ALA A 25 14.46 39.71 -3.91
N PRO A 26 15.30 39.97 -4.92
CA PRO A 26 15.34 39.15 -6.14
C PRO A 26 15.60 37.65 -5.91
N GLY A 27 16.35 37.29 -4.86
CA GLY A 27 16.70 35.90 -4.54
C GLY A 27 15.66 35.13 -3.71
N SER A 28 14.71 35.82 -3.08
CA SER A 28 13.75 35.18 -2.16
C SER A 28 12.70 34.36 -2.91
N MET A 29 12.25 34.82 -4.08
CA MET A 29 11.33 34.10 -4.97
C MET A 29 11.93 32.78 -5.47
N ALA A 30 13.23 32.78 -5.80
CA ALA A 30 13.93 31.58 -6.22
C ALA A 30 14.00 30.54 -5.10
N LEU A 31 14.33 30.98 -3.87
CA LEU A 31 14.34 30.12 -2.68
C LEU A 31 12.97 29.52 -2.39
N VAL A 32 11.89 30.30 -2.51
CA VAL A 32 10.52 29.83 -2.31
C VAL A 32 10.11 28.81 -3.37
N GLY A 33 10.48 29.06 -4.63
CA GLY A 33 10.25 28.10 -5.71
C GLY A 33 10.97 26.78 -5.47
N ILE A 34 12.26 26.83 -5.09
CA ILE A 34 13.05 25.63 -4.76
C ILE A 34 12.42 24.88 -3.57
N ALA A 35 12.03 25.59 -2.52
CA ALA A 35 11.39 24.99 -1.35
C ALA A 35 10.05 24.33 -1.70
N ALA A 36 9.23 24.99 -2.52
CA ALA A 36 7.96 24.44 -2.98
C ALA A 36 8.14 23.16 -3.80
N VAL A 37 9.12 23.14 -4.71
CA VAL A 37 9.46 21.93 -5.49
C VAL A 37 9.95 20.82 -4.57
N ALA A 38 10.83 21.12 -3.61
CA ALA A 38 11.32 20.12 -2.66
C ALA A 38 10.19 19.49 -1.83
N ILE A 39 9.27 20.32 -1.33
CA ILE A 39 8.08 19.84 -0.60
C ILE A 39 7.21 18.96 -1.49
N ALA A 40 6.94 19.40 -2.73
CA ALA A 40 6.13 18.64 -3.68
C ALA A 40 6.76 17.27 -3.99
N VAL A 41 8.08 17.20 -4.16
CA VAL A 41 8.80 15.93 -4.37
C VAL A 41 8.66 15.03 -3.16
N ILE A 42 8.89 15.52 -1.94
CA ILE A 42 8.77 14.72 -0.71
C ILE A 42 7.37 14.11 -0.58
N VAL A 43 6.34 14.93 -0.83
CA VAL A 43 4.94 14.50 -0.77
C VAL A 43 4.65 13.46 -1.85
N ALA A 44 5.05 13.72 -3.10
CA ALA A 44 4.87 12.80 -4.22
C ALA A 44 5.55 11.45 -3.96
N THR A 45 6.79 11.45 -3.48
CA THR A 45 7.53 10.22 -3.13
C THR A 45 6.83 9.44 -2.03
N ARG A 46 6.35 10.12 -0.97
CA ARG A 46 5.60 9.46 0.11
C ARG A 46 4.33 8.77 -0.41
N PHE A 47 3.55 9.46 -1.24
CA PHE A 47 2.34 8.87 -1.81
C PHE A 47 2.64 7.74 -2.79
N ALA A 48 3.70 7.86 -3.60
CA ALA A 48 4.15 6.79 -4.49
C ALA A 48 4.54 5.52 -3.71
N VAL A 49 5.31 5.66 -2.63
CA VAL A 49 5.70 4.53 -1.75
C VAL A 49 4.48 3.85 -1.14
N LEU A 50 3.52 4.61 -0.64
CA LEU A 50 2.27 4.08 -0.08
C LEU A 50 1.42 3.38 -1.16
N ALA A 51 1.36 3.94 -2.37
CA ALA A 51 0.66 3.34 -3.50
C ALA A 51 1.28 2.00 -3.91
N VAL A 52 2.62 1.92 -3.96
CA VAL A 52 3.34 0.66 -4.27
C VAL A 52 3.12 -0.39 -3.17
N GLY A 53 3.31 -0.01 -1.90
CA GLY A 53 3.11 -0.94 -0.77
C GLY A 53 1.67 -1.45 -0.64
N SER A 54 0.67 -0.59 -0.89
CA SER A 54 -0.73 -1.03 -0.91
C SER A 54 -1.02 -2.02 -2.05
N ARG A 55 -0.40 -1.83 -3.22
CA ARG A 55 -0.51 -2.76 -4.35
C ARG A 55 0.12 -4.12 -4.03
N GLU A 56 1.28 -4.14 -3.36
CA GLU A 56 1.94 -5.36 -2.92
C GLU A 56 1.11 -6.14 -1.88
N LEU A 57 0.48 -5.43 -0.94
CA LEU A 57 -0.46 -6.04 0.01
C LEU A 57 -1.65 -6.70 -0.69
N VAL A 58 -2.12 -6.12 -1.80
CA VAL A 58 -3.22 -6.66 -2.60
C VAL A 58 -2.81 -7.89 -3.41
N ILE A 59 -1.61 -7.92 -4.01
CA ILE A 59 -1.13 -9.05 -4.84
C ILE A 59 -1.08 -10.36 -4.04
N GLY A 60 -0.88 -10.30 -2.72
CA GLY A 60 -0.96 -11.47 -1.84
C GLY A 60 -2.31 -11.70 -1.15
N ALA A 61 -3.25 -10.75 -1.22
CA ALA A 61 -4.48 -10.77 -0.42
C ALA A 61 -5.38 -11.96 -0.77
N ARG A 62 -5.60 -12.23 -2.07
CA ARG A 62 -6.40 -13.36 -2.54
C ARG A 62 -5.79 -14.70 -2.14
N ALA A 63 -4.48 -14.85 -2.28
CA ALA A 63 -3.77 -16.07 -1.86
C ALA A 63 -3.81 -16.27 -0.33
N ARG A 64 -3.71 -15.18 0.46
CA ARG A 64 -3.87 -15.22 1.92
C ARG A 64 -5.29 -15.61 2.32
N GLN A 65 -6.30 -14.99 1.71
CA GLN A 65 -7.72 -15.33 1.92
C GLN A 65 -7.98 -16.81 1.59
N HIS A 66 -7.45 -17.30 0.48
CA HIS A 66 -7.57 -18.71 0.11
C HIS A 66 -6.92 -19.65 1.13
N ARG A 67 -5.71 -19.33 1.62
CA ARG A 67 -5.06 -20.10 2.70
C ARG A 67 -5.87 -20.09 4.00
N HIS A 68 -6.42 -18.95 4.40
CA HIS A 68 -7.30 -18.88 5.58
C HIS A 68 -8.58 -19.69 5.39
N ALA A 69 -9.18 -19.66 4.20
CA ALA A 69 -10.36 -20.47 3.89
C ALA A 69 -10.04 -21.97 3.97
N LEU A 70 -8.92 -22.40 3.40
CA LEU A 70 -8.44 -23.78 3.51
C LEU A 70 -8.17 -24.15 4.97
N GLY A 71 -7.51 -23.30 5.76
CA GLY A 71 -7.22 -23.58 7.17
C GLY A 71 -8.44 -23.86 8.04
N ARG A 72 -9.61 -23.32 7.68
CA ARG A 72 -10.89 -23.57 8.38
C ARG A 72 -11.62 -24.82 7.90
N MET A 73 -11.32 -25.33 6.71
CA MET A 73 -11.91 -26.57 6.23
C MET A 73 -11.29 -27.77 6.95
N PRO A 74 -12.05 -28.79 7.35
CA PRO A 74 -11.47 -30.03 7.86
C PRO A 74 -10.55 -30.68 6.82
N ALA A 75 -9.51 -31.39 7.28
CA ALA A 75 -8.61 -32.08 6.37
C ALA A 75 -9.37 -33.14 5.57
N PRO A 76 -9.07 -33.33 4.27
CA PRO A 76 -9.72 -34.36 3.46
C PRO A 76 -9.53 -35.74 4.09
N GLN A 77 -10.63 -36.43 4.39
CA GLN A 77 -10.63 -37.79 4.91
C GLN A 77 -10.98 -38.75 3.77
N HIS A 78 -10.14 -39.76 3.54
CA HIS A 78 -10.40 -40.81 2.56
C HIS A 78 -10.67 -42.13 3.30
N PRO A 79 -11.73 -42.87 2.95
CA PRO A 79 -12.16 -44.08 3.69
C PRO A 79 -11.09 -45.18 3.72
N ARG A 80 -10.20 -45.25 2.72
CA ARG A 80 -9.08 -46.21 2.70
C ARG A 80 -7.81 -45.75 3.43
N THR A 81 -7.78 -44.55 4.00
CA THR A 81 -6.61 -44.02 4.73
C THR A 81 -7.02 -43.34 6.04
N ALA A 82 -7.88 -44.00 6.82
CA ALA A 82 -8.29 -43.52 8.13
C ALA A 82 -7.05 -43.28 9.02
N GLY A 83 -6.92 -42.07 9.57
CA GLY A 83 -5.82 -41.69 10.47
C GLY A 83 -4.57 -41.11 9.80
N ARG A 84 -4.44 -41.10 8.47
CA ARG A 84 -3.29 -40.50 7.78
C ARG A 84 -3.67 -39.12 7.19
N PRO A 85 -3.18 -38.00 7.75
CA PRO A 85 -3.47 -36.68 7.19
C PRO A 85 -2.84 -36.59 5.80
N ARG A 86 -3.67 -36.38 4.77
CA ARG A 86 -3.19 -36.11 3.41
C ARG A 86 -2.86 -34.63 3.23
N THR A 87 -1.77 -34.37 2.51
CA THR A 87 -1.41 -33.03 2.04
C THR A 87 -2.52 -32.47 1.16
N ARG A 88 -2.89 -31.20 1.37
CA ARG A 88 -3.90 -30.51 0.56
C ARG A 88 -3.37 -30.00 -0.77
N ALA A 89 -2.06 -30.07 -0.97
CA ALA A 89 -1.44 -29.77 -2.24
C ALA A 89 -1.72 -30.92 -3.23
N PRO A 90 -1.93 -30.62 -4.52
CA PRO A 90 -1.99 -31.65 -5.54
C PRO A 90 -0.63 -32.37 -5.62
N THR A 91 -0.53 -33.53 -4.98
CA THR A 91 0.65 -34.41 -5.08
C THR A 91 0.39 -35.46 -6.14
N GLN A 92 1.28 -35.53 -7.14
CA GLN A 92 1.33 -36.67 -8.06
C GLN A 92 1.70 -37.93 -7.26
N SER A 93 0.94 -39.00 -7.43
CA SER A 93 1.27 -40.29 -6.82
C SER A 93 2.50 -40.86 -7.49
N ILE A 94 3.63 -40.90 -6.78
CA ILE A 94 4.81 -41.63 -7.22
C ILE A 94 4.53 -43.11 -6.97
N THR A 95 4.30 -43.86 -8.05
CA THR A 95 4.24 -45.32 -8.01
C THR A 95 5.67 -45.83 -7.90
N VAL A 96 6.01 -46.46 -6.78
CA VAL A 96 7.27 -47.20 -6.63
C VAL A 96 6.96 -48.65 -6.97
N THR A 97 7.49 -49.12 -8.11
CA THR A 97 7.56 -50.53 -8.52
C THR A 97 8.78 -51.20 -7.92
#